data_AF-A0A199VD56-F1
#
_entry.id   AF-A0A199VD56-F1
#
_cell.length_a   1.000
_cell.length_b   1.000
_cell.length_c   1.000
_cell.angle_alpha   90.00
_cell.angle_beta   90.00
_cell.angle_gamma   90.00
#
_symmetry.space_group_name_H-M   'P 1'
#
loop_
_entity.id
_entity.type
_entity.pdbx_description
1 polymer ?
#
loop_
_entity_poly.entity_id
_entity_poly.type
_entity_poly.pdbx_seq_one_letter_code
_entity_poly.pdbx_strand_id
1 'polypeptide(L)' 'MTYNVWKQEVTDRFGRVWPERIEAIGRLVEEHDPDVIFFQEVTPNIYQNFQRFNWWKYYECWDSSEETTGGDFLIVVRT' A
#
# COMPACT_ATOMS: atom_id res chain seq x y z
N MET A 1 -12.54 0.03 0.42
CA MET A 1 -11.87 -1.01 1.24
C MET A 1 -10.92 -0.38 2.25
N THR A 2 -10.61 -1.07 3.34
CA THR A 2 -9.62 -0.58 4.32
C THR A 2 -8.67 -1.70 4.73
N TYR A 3 -7.37 -1.42 4.76
CA TYR A 3 -6.32 -2.38 5.10
C TYR A 3 -5.25 -1.74 5.98
N ASN A 4 -4.89 -2.41 7.07
CA ASN A 4 -3.61 -2.16 7.74
C ASN A 4 -2.51 -2.95 7.01
N VAL A 5 -1.54 -2.24 6.44
CA VAL A 5 -0.57 -2.82 5.50
C VAL A 5 0.79 -3.07 6.14
N TRP A 6 1.08 -2.46 7.28
CA TRP A 6 2.31 -2.76 8.02
C TRP A 6 2.23 -4.15 8.61
N LYS A 7 3.33 -4.87 8.43
CA LYS A 7 3.61 -6.11 9.13
C LYS A 7 5.02 -5.93 9.66
N GLN A 8 5.23 -6.22 10.94
CA GLN A 8 6.57 -6.34 11.49
C GLN A 8 7.36 -7.27 10.57
N GLU A 9 8.34 -6.69 9.86
CA GLU A 9 8.95 -7.30 8.68
C GLU A 9 9.61 -8.63 9.08
N VAL A 10 8.94 -9.75 8.79
CA VAL A 10 9.58 -11.05 8.79
C VAL A 10 10.49 -11.03 7.58
N THR A 11 11.73 -10.63 7.81
CA THR A 11 12.77 -10.75 6.81
C THR A 11 13.06 -12.23 6.60
N ASP A 12 13.34 -12.62 5.38
CA ASP A 12 13.91 -13.95 5.18
C ASP A 12 15.30 -14.03 5.83
N ARG A 13 15.87 -15.24 5.82
CA ARG A 13 17.24 -15.52 6.26
C ARG A 13 18.34 -14.66 5.59
N PHE A 14 18.00 -13.83 4.59
CA PHE A 14 18.90 -12.93 3.88
C PHE A 14 18.58 -11.44 4.16
N GLY A 15 17.69 -11.13 5.11
CA GLY A 15 17.34 -9.76 5.46
C GLY A 15 16.38 -9.09 4.47
N ARG A 16 15.77 -9.85 3.54
CA ARG A 16 14.82 -9.29 2.57
C ARG A 16 13.41 -9.32 3.12
N VAL A 17 12.74 -8.18 3.02
CA VAL A 17 11.32 -8.03 3.34
C VAL A 17 10.51 -8.72 2.24
N TRP A 18 9.69 -9.70 2.61
CA TRP A 18 8.81 -10.38 1.66
C TRP A 18 7.53 -9.58 1.45
N PRO A 19 7.23 -9.12 0.21
CA PRO A 19 6.07 -8.30 -0.08
C PRO A 19 4.77 -9.12 -0.20
N GLU A 20 4.72 -10.37 0.28
CA GLU A 20 3.55 -11.27 0.12
C GLU A 20 2.23 -10.61 0.52
N ARG A 21 2.23 -9.84 1.61
CA ARG A 21 1.03 -9.10 2.07
C ARG A 21 0.64 -8.00 1.07
N ILE A 22 1.62 -7.26 0.57
CA ILE A 22 1.42 -6.19 -0.42
C ILE A 22 0.89 -6.77 -1.74
N GLU A 23 1.46 -7.89 -2.18
CA GLU A 23 1.00 -8.63 -3.37
C GLU A 23 -0.41 -9.17 -3.20
N ALA A 24 -0.73 -9.79 -2.06
CA ALA A 24 -2.07 -10.28 -1.79
C ALA A 24 -3.09 -9.14 -1.77
N ILE A 25 -2.79 -8.03 -1.09
CA ILE A 25 -3.65 -6.85 -1.07
C ILE A 25 -3.80 -6.25 -2.47
N GLY A 26 -2.71 -6.15 -3.24
CA GLY A 26 -2.74 -5.67 -4.61
C GLY A 26 -3.67 -6.51 -5.49
N ARG A 27 -3.65 -7.84 -5.36
CA ARG A 27 -4.59 -8.74 -6.07
C ARG A 27 -6.04 -8.52 -5.64
N LEU A 28 -6.30 -8.32 -4.34
CA LEU A 28 -7.64 -8.03 -3.85
C LEU A 28 -8.17 -6.69 -4.40
N VAL A 29 -7.30 -5.70 -4.56
CA VAL A 29 -7.68 -4.43 -5.21
C VAL A 29 -8.02 -4.65 -6.68
N GLU A 30 -7.24 -5.44 -7.42
CA GLU A 30 -7.56 -5.79 -8.83
C GLU A 30 -8.86 -6.57 -8.96
N GLU A 31 -9.10 -7.54 -8.07
CA GLU A 31 -10.29 -8.39 -8.11
C GLU A 31 -11.57 -7.62 -7.80
N HIS A 32 -11.51 -6.72 -6.81
CA HIS A 32 -12.71 -6.07 -6.30
C HIS A 32 -12.92 -4.65 -6.79
N ASP A 33 -11.91 -4.04 -7.42
CA ASP A 33 -11.99 -2.73 -8.08
C ASP A 33 -12.74 -1.66 -7.26
N PRO A 34 -12.33 -1.42 -6.00
CA PRO A 34 -13.08 -0.54 -5.09
C PRO A 34 -12.99 0.94 -5.50
N ASP A 35 -14.05 1.72 -5.26
CA ASP A 35 -14.01 3.16 -5.55
C ASP A 35 -13.07 3.96 -4.62
N VAL A 36 -12.90 3.49 -3.38
CA VAL A 36 -12.04 4.13 -2.36
C VAL A 36 -11.29 3.07 -1.58
N ILE A 37 -9.99 3.29 -1.33
CA ILE A 37 -9.14 2.44 -0.49
C ILE A 37 -8.49 3.29 0.60
N PHE A 38 -8.47 2.75 1.82
CA PHE A 38 -7.73 3.30 2.96
C PHE A 38 -6.62 2.33 3.35
N PHE A 39 -5.37 2.76 3.24
CA PHE A 39 -4.21 2.03 3.75
C PHE A 39 -3.72 2.69 5.04
N GLN A 40 -3.42 1.88 6.06
CA GLN A 40 -2.92 2.32 7.36
C GLN A 40 -1.51 1.78 7.62
N GLU A 41 -0.69 2.54 8.36
CA GLU A 41 0.71 2.21 8.66
C GLU A 41 1.55 2.05 7.37
N VAL A 42 1.45 3.03 6.47
CA VAL A 42 2.12 3.00 5.16
C VAL A 42 3.54 3.56 5.31
N THR A 43 4.54 2.67 5.22
CA THR A 43 5.93 3.11 5.12
C THR A 43 6.32 3.45 3.68
N PRO A 44 7.40 4.24 3.47
CA PRO A 44 7.86 4.58 2.13
C PRO A 44 8.15 3.37 1.24
N ASN A 45 8.70 2.28 1.81
CA ASN A 45 8.92 1.03 1.08
C ASN A 45 7.59 0.41 0.62
N ILE A 46 6.58 0.37 1.48
CA ILE A 46 5.25 -0.14 1.14
C ILE A 46 4.61 0.70 0.03
N TYR A 47 4.68 2.02 0.14
CA TYR A 47 4.19 2.95 -0.86
C TYR A 47 4.81 2.67 -2.24
N GLN A 48 6.15 2.57 -2.30
CA GLN A 48 6.88 2.26 -3.54
C GLN A 48 6.49 0.91 -4.14
N ASN A 49 6.16 -0.09 -3.31
CA ASN A 49 5.68 -1.37 -3.82
C ASN A 49 4.27 -1.26 -4.42
N PHE A 50 3.36 -0.49 -3.81
CA PHE A 50 2.02 -0.29 -4.37
C PHE A 50 2.03 0.44 -5.73
N GLN A 51 2.97 1.37 -5.93
CA GLN A 51 3.14 2.07 -7.21
C GLN A 51 3.48 1.15 -8.39
N ARG A 52 3.88 -0.11 -8.13
CA ARG A 52 4.25 -1.08 -9.18
C ARG A 52 3.06 -1.84 -9.74
N PHE A 53 1.88 -1.81 -9.09
CA PHE A 53 0.71 -2.53 -9.58
C PHE A 53 0.02 -1.79 -10.73
N ASN A 54 -0.58 -2.54 -11.65
CA ASN A 54 -1.26 -1.97 -12.81
C ASN A 54 -2.46 -1.10 -12.42
N TRP A 55 -3.15 -1.45 -11.34
CA TRP A 55 -4.32 -0.71 -10.87
C TRP A 55 -3.96 0.67 -10.30
N TRP A 56 -2.74 0.86 -9.82
CA TRP A 56 -2.33 2.09 -9.13
C TRP A 56 -2.59 3.36 -9.94
N LYS A 57 -2.38 3.31 -11.26
CA LYS A 57 -2.57 4.45 -12.17
C LYS A 57 -4.02 4.92 -12.33
N TYR A 58 -4.99 4.15 -11.84
CA TYR A 58 -6.43 4.49 -11.92
C TYR A 58 -6.93 5.20 -10.66
N TYR A 59 -6.04 5.44 -9.69
CA TYR A 59 -6.41 6.07 -8.44
C TYR A 59 -5.57 7.31 -8.16
N GLU A 60 -6.23 8.35 -7.69
CA GLU A 60 -5.60 9.51 -7.06
C GLU A 60 -5.26 9.19 -5.61
N CYS A 61 -4.04 9.50 -5.23
CA CYS A 61 -3.49 9.22 -3.91
C CYS A 61 -3.41 10.50 -3.09
N TRP A 62 -3.94 10.44 -1.87
CA TRP A 62 -3.90 11.51 -0.88
C TRP A 62 -3.21 10.96 0.37
N ASP A 63 -2.00 11.43 0.62
CA ASP A 63 -1.25 11.11 1.82
C ASP A 63 -1.47 12.17 2.92
N SER A 64 -1.24 11.77 4.16
CA SER A 64 -1.56 12.58 5.32
C SER A 64 -0.41 13.43 5.85
N SER A 65 0.78 13.39 5.24
CA SER A 65 1.98 14.00 5.83
C SER A 65 2.53 15.13 4.98
N GLU A 66 2.43 16.36 5.48
CA GLU A 66 3.09 17.53 4.88
C GLU A 66 4.63 17.42 4.92
N GLU A 67 5.21 16.55 5.76
CA GLU A 67 6.65 16.31 5.82
C GLU A 67 6.96 14.82 6.04
N THR A 68 7.54 14.20 5.02
CA THR A 68 8.02 12.82 4.97
C THR A 68 8.82 12.39 6.22
N THR A 69 8.31 11.42 6.98
CA THR A 69 9.11 10.33 7.59
C THR A 69 8.30 9.05 7.88
N GLY A 70 6.98 9.03 7.67
CA GLY A 70 6.16 7.81 7.72
C GLY A 70 4.70 8.19 7.55
N GLY A 71 4.03 7.66 6.52
CA GLY A 71 2.63 7.96 6.28
C GLY A 71 1.76 7.13 7.22
N ASP A 72 1.12 7.76 8.21
CA ASP A 72 0.20 7.06 9.11
C ASP A 72 -1.00 6.47 8.34
N PHE A 73 -1.39 7.10 7.21
CA PHE A 73 -2.40 6.59 6.31
C PHE A 73 -2.25 7.12 4.87
N LEU A 74 -2.78 6.35 3.91
CA LEU A 74 -2.90 6.71 2.51
C LEU A 74 -4.34 6.46 2.06
N ILE A 75 -4.98 7.48 1.49
CA ILE A 75 -6.31 7.39 0.90
C ILE A 75 -6.15 7.36 -0.62
N VAL A 76 -6.82 6.42 -1.27
CA VAL A 76 -6.68 6.16 -2.70
C VAL A 76 -8.07 6.16 -3.31
N VAL A 77 -8.37 7.14 -4.17
CA VAL A 77 -9.70 7.39 -4.74
C VAL A 77 -9.66 7.15 -6.25
N ARG A 78 -10.56 6.33 -6.77
CA ARG A 78 -10.61 6.02 -8.20
C ARG A 78 -11.16 7.20 -9.01
N THR A 79 -10.53 7.50 -10.14
CA THR A 79 -10.95 8.54 -11.11
C THR A 79 -11.50 7.95 -12.40
#